data_AF-A0A947P8I8-F1
#
_entry.id   AF-A0A947P8I8-F1
#
_cell.length_a   1.000
_cell.length_b   1.000
_cell.length_c   1.000
_cell.angle_alpha   90.00
_cell.angle_beta   90.00
_cell.angle_gamma   90.00
#
_symmetry.space_group_name_H-M   'P 1'
#
loop_
_entity.id
_entity.type
_entity.pdbx_description
1 polymer ?
#
loop_
_entity_poly.entity_id
_entity_poly.type
_entity_poly.pdbx_seq_one_letter_code
_entity_poly.pdbx_strand_id
1 'polypeptide(L)'
;MKRTSHSYLAVGDTYPLEIKGKGDIMKYLSIFCILVLFVSCELLDPDYSTVKVDKIIIEQIPFQKSGGSDWDLIAGGPDIKCKLVDENSTIYYTSNTIDDISYSDLPIEYNSRYKINDWNNNYHIEIFDADLTSDELIGITDEFNINIAVLSDYPDELELVNTTSTILVTIKLKWEE
;
A
#
# COMPACT_ATOMS: atom_id res chain seq x y z
N MET A 1 62.55 -2.37 21.87
CA MET A 1 63.43 -2.55 20.69
C MET A 1 62.67 -2.05 19.47
N LYS A 2 63.21 -1.05 18.78
CA LYS A 2 62.66 -0.40 17.57
C LYS A 2 62.42 -1.39 16.43
N ARG A 3 61.34 -1.21 15.66
CA ARG A 3 61.40 -1.03 14.18
C ARG A 3 60.06 -0.51 13.61
N THR A 4 60.22 0.43 12.69
CA THR A 4 59.30 1.21 11.85
C THR A 4 59.04 0.55 10.48
N SER A 5 57.87 0.79 9.87
CA SER A 5 57.61 1.11 8.42
C SER A 5 56.10 0.99 8.12
N HIS A 6 55.35 2.08 7.86
CA HIS A 6 55.10 2.76 6.57
C HIS A 6 54.74 1.87 5.37
N SER A 7 53.51 2.03 4.85
CA SER A 7 53.24 2.12 3.41
C SER A 7 51.83 2.67 3.12
N TYR A 8 51.78 3.52 2.11
CA TYR A 8 50.71 4.42 1.67
C TYR A 8 49.61 3.69 0.90
N LEU A 9 48.37 4.20 0.95
CA LEU A 9 47.37 3.95 -0.09
C LEU A 9 47.16 5.24 -0.89
N ALA A 10 47.28 5.08 -2.20
CA ALA A 10 47.41 6.13 -3.21
C ALA A 10 46.12 6.96 -3.35
N VAL A 11 46.29 8.27 -3.32
CA VAL A 11 45.31 9.22 -3.86
C VAL A 11 45.45 9.14 -5.38
N GLY A 12 44.40 8.67 -6.05
CA GLY A 12 44.35 8.52 -7.50
C GLY A 12 44.59 9.84 -8.20
N ASP A 13 45.33 9.75 -9.30
CA ASP A 13 45.81 10.84 -10.13
C ASP A 13 44.69 11.82 -10.51
N THR A 14 44.79 13.05 -10.00
CA THR A 14 44.08 14.18 -10.57
C THR A 14 44.81 14.61 -11.83
N TYR A 15 44.22 14.32 -13.00
CA TYR A 15 44.68 14.90 -14.25
C TYR A 15 44.48 16.42 -14.21
N PRO A 16 45.54 17.24 -14.31
CA PRO A 16 45.34 18.66 -14.53
C PRO A 16 44.89 18.86 -15.99
N LEU A 17 43.64 19.25 -16.17
CA LEU A 17 43.16 19.81 -17.44
C LEU A 17 43.86 21.16 -17.65
N GLU A 18 44.97 21.14 -18.38
CA GLU A 18 45.67 22.35 -18.82
C GLU A 18 44.85 23.02 -19.94
N ILE A 19 43.98 23.96 -19.57
CA ILE A 19 43.17 24.73 -20.52
C ILE A 19 44.06 25.81 -21.15
N LYS A 20 44.72 25.44 -22.26
CA LYS A 20 45.39 26.41 -23.14
C LYS A 20 44.33 27.13 -23.99
N GLY A 21 44.14 28.42 -23.72
CA GLY A 21 43.51 29.34 -24.66
C GLY A 21 42.34 30.11 -24.07
N LYS A 22 42.50 31.43 -23.95
CA LYS A 22 41.46 32.41 -23.55
C LYS A 22 40.24 32.44 -24.49
N GLY A 23 40.25 31.72 -25.61
CA GLY A 23 39.20 31.72 -26.63
C GLY A 23 38.18 30.57 -26.55
N ASP A 24 38.49 29.46 -25.85
CA ASP A 24 37.64 28.26 -25.87
C ASP A 24 36.81 28.05 -24.60
N ILE A 25 37.02 28.88 -23.57
CA ILE A 25 36.27 28.81 -22.29
C ILE A 25 34.77 29.11 -22.51
N MET A 26 34.42 29.90 -23.52
CA MET A 26 33.01 30.24 -23.84
C MET A 26 32.25 29.08 -24.49
N LYS A 27 32.91 28.10 -25.13
CA LYS A 27 32.23 26.96 -25.76
C LYS A 27 31.86 25.86 -24.76
N TYR A 28 32.69 25.64 -23.75
CA TYR A 28 32.44 24.63 -22.72
C TYR A 28 31.45 25.08 -21.64
N LEU A 29 31.37 26.39 -21.35
CA LEU A 29 30.35 26.94 -20.46
C LEU A 29 28.93 26.77 -21.03
N SER A 30 28.78 26.86 -22.36
CA SER A 30 27.49 26.72 -23.04
C SER A 30 26.96 25.28 -23.05
N ILE A 31 27.84 24.27 -23.02
CA ILE A 31 27.44 22.86 -23.05
C ILE A 31 27.05 22.38 -21.64
N PHE A 32 27.68 22.90 -20.59
CA PHE A 32 27.32 22.57 -19.21
C PHE A 32 25.97 23.19 -18.79
N CYS A 33 25.61 24.38 -19.29
CA CYS A 33 24.28 24.95 -19.07
C CYS A 33 23.16 24.19 -19.78
N ILE A 34 23.42 23.56 -20.93
CA ILE A 34 22.40 22.80 -21.68
C ILE A 34 22.14 21.41 -21.04
N LEU A 35 23.15 20.81 -20.41
CA LEU A 35 22.99 19.53 -19.68
C LEU A 35 22.27 19.69 -18.33
N VAL A 36 22.29 20.88 -17.72
CA VAL A 36 21.54 21.18 -16.48
C VAL A 36 20.09 21.62 -16.74
N LEU A 37 19.74 21.97 -17.98
CA LEU A 37 18.38 22.37 -18.36
C LEU A 37 17.43 21.21 -18.73
N PHE A 38 17.93 19.96 -18.73
CA PHE A 38 17.14 18.79 -19.13
C PHE A 38 16.63 17.92 -17.98
N VAL A 39 16.89 18.25 -16.72
CA VAL A 39 16.50 17.40 -15.57
C VAL A 39 15.72 18.20 -14.52
N SER A 40 14.73 18.95 -14.98
CA SER A 40 13.61 19.32 -14.10
C SER A 40 12.35 19.22 -14.93
N CYS A 41 12.06 18.00 -15.41
CA CYS A 41 10.67 17.64 -15.59
C CYS A 41 10.13 17.60 -14.16
N GLU A 42 9.61 18.72 -13.67
CA GLU A 42 8.68 18.69 -12.54
C GLU A 42 7.57 17.75 -13.00
N LEU A 43 7.60 16.51 -12.53
CA LEU A 43 6.42 15.67 -12.51
C LEU A 43 5.43 16.49 -11.68
N LEU A 44 4.49 17.13 -12.36
CA LEU A 44 3.34 17.69 -11.69
C LEU A 44 2.65 16.49 -11.04
N ASP A 45 2.74 16.40 -9.71
CA ASP A 45 2.00 15.39 -8.97
C ASP A 45 0.53 15.51 -9.41
N PRO A 46 -0.11 14.40 -9.81
CA PRO A 46 -1.49 14.43 -10.23
C PRO A 46 -2.37 14.98 -9.10
N ASP A 47 -3.12 16.05 -9.38
CA ASP A 47 -4.03 16.66 -8.41
C ASP A 47 -5.34 15.85 -8.35
N TYR A 48 -5.24 14.64 -7.79
CA TYR A 48 -6.41 13.81 -7.58
C TYR A 48 -7.30 14.43 -6.49
N SER A 49 -8.57 14.67 -6.82
CA SER A 49 -9.56 15.21 -5.89
C SER A 49 -10.46 14.13 -5.30
N THR A 50 -10.43 12.92 -5.87
CA THR A 50 -11.32 11.81 -5.53
C THR A 50 -10.54 10.50 -5.45
N VAL A 51 -10.88 9.67 -4.45
CA VAL A 51 -10.44 8.27 -4.38
C VAL A 51 -11.64 7.36 -4.17
N LYS A 52 -11.59 6.20 -4.81
CA LYS A 52 -12.54 5.10 -4.61
C LYS A 52 -11.80 3.88 -4.08
N VAL A 53 -12.42 3.17 -3.15
CA VAL A 53 -12.12 1.76 -2.94
C VAL A 53 -12.81 1.03 -4.10
N ASP A 54 -12.05 0.55 -5.06
CA ASP A 54 -12.57 -0.16 -6.24
C ASP A 54 -12.89 -1.61 -5.88
N LYS A 55 -11.93 -2.28 -5.22
CA LYS A 55 -12.04 -3.67 -4.78
C LYS A 55 -11.58 -3.86 -3.35
N ILE A 56 -12.17 -4.87 -2.69
CA ILE A 56 -11.70 -5.44 -1.43
C ILE A 56 -11.38 -6.92 -1.72
N ILE A 57 -10.15 -7.34 -1.45
CA ILE A 57 -9.64 -8.67 -1.74
C ILE A 57 -9.26 -9.32 -0.41
N ILE A 58 -9.99 -10.35 0.00
CA ILE A 58 -9.68 -11.10 1.21
C ILE A 58 -8.74 -12.23 0.81
N GLU A 59 -7.50 -12.16 1.29
CA GLU A 59 -6.45 -13.11 0.93
C GLU A 59 -6.27 -14.19 1.99
N GLN A 60 -6.45 -13.84 3.26
CA GLN A 60 -6.33 -14.76 4.39
C GLN A 60 -7.35 -14.44 5.47
N ILE A 61 -7.94 -15.49 6.03
CA ILE A 61 -8.80 -15.48 7.21
C ILE A 61 -8.54 -16.73 8.05
N PRO A 62 -8.83 -16.71 9.36
CA PRO A 62 -8.88 -17.92 10.15
C PRO A 62 -10.13 -18.72 9.76
N PHE A 63 -10.00 -20.02 9.52
CA PHE A 63 -11.14 -20.93 9.26
C PHE A 63 -11.69 -21.58 10.53
N GLN A 64 -11.10 -21.26 11.69
CA GLN A 64 -11.54 -21.72 12.99
C GLN A 64 -11.57 -20.57 13.98
N LYS A 65 -12.50 -20.64 14.92
CA LYS A 65 -12.57 -19.75 16.09
C LYS A 65 -11.33 -19.98 16.96
N SER A 66 -11.01 -19.03 17.83
CA SER A 66 -9.84 -19.10 18.74
C SER A 66 -9.82 -20.33 19.68
N GLY A 67 -10.94 -21.03 19.81
CA GLY A 67 -11.07 -22.31 20.54
C GLY A 67 -10.94 -23.58 19.70
N GLY A 68 -10.69 -23.47 18.39
CA GLY A 68 -10.61 -24.58 17.44
C GLY A 68 -11.95 -25.10 16.94
N SER A 69 -13.06 -24.46 17.33
CA SER A 69 -14.38 -24.72 16.73
C SER A 69 -14.43 -24.14 15.33
N ASP A 70 -15.15 -24.80 14.43
CA ASP A 70 -15.41 -24.26 13.10
C ASP A 70 -16.37 -23.05 13.18
N TRP A 71 -16.31 -22.19 12.15
CA TRP A 71 -17.20 -21.03 12.03
C TRP A 71 -18.65 -21.47 11.84
N ASP A 72 -18.89 -22.27 10.80
CA ASP A 72 -20.11 -23.05 10.63
C ASP A 72 -19.88 -24.53 10.98
N LEU A 73 -20.75 -25.05 11.85
CA LEU A 73 -20.75 -26.44 12.29
C LEU A 73 -21.45 -27.38 11.31
N ILE A 74 -22.18 -26.86 10.32
CA ILE A 74 -23.08 -27.63 9.45
C ILE A 74 -22.57 -27.71 8.01
N ALA A 75 -22.09 -26.61 7.42
CA ALA A 75 -21.81 -26.53 5.98
C ALA A 75 -20.32 -26.58 5.57
N GLY A 76 -19.41 -26.72 6.54
CA GLY A 76 -18.01 -27.09 6.26
C GLY A 76 -17.07 -25.92 5.91
N GLY A 77 -17.54 -24.68 6.05
CA GLY A 77 -16.76 -23.46 5.90
C GLY A 77 -17.54 -22.22 6.35
N PRO A 78 -16.88 -21.07 6.59
CA PRO A 78 -17.57 -19.82 6.90
C PRO A 78 -18.28 -19.21 5.68
N ASP A 79 -19.37 -18.47 5.94
CA ASP A 79 -20.11 -17.67 4.97
C ASP A 79 -19.59 -16.23 4.96
N ILE A 80 -18.72 -15.88 4.01
CA ILE A 80 -17.92 -14.65 4.11
C ILE A 80 -18.66 -13.42 3.61
N LYS A 81 -18.75 -12.41 4.48
CA LYS A 81 -19.19 -11.05 4.17
C LYS A 81 -18.22 -10.03 4.77
N CYS A 82 -18.00 -8.90 4.11
CA CYS A 82 -17.18 -7.81 4.63
C CYS A 82 -17.90 -6.46 4.65
N LYS A 83 -17.39 -5.57 5.52
CA LYS A 83 -17.87 -4.19 5.65
C LYS A 83 -16.67 -3.22 5.65
N LEU A 84 -16.84 -2.08 4.99
CA LEU A 84 -15.95 -0.92 5.14
C LEU A 84 -16.56 0.00 6.20
N VAL A 85 -15.82 0.26 7.25
CA VAL A 85 -16.29 0.98 8.44
C VAL A 85 -15.27 2.06 8.81
N ASP A 86 -15.71 3.18 9.41
CA ASP A 86 -14.80 4.15 10.03
C ASP A 86 -14.60 3.91 11.53
N GLU A 87 -13.70 4.70 12.11
CA GLU A 87 -13.46 4.78 13.55
C GLU A 87 -14.72 5.09 14.40
N ASN A 88 -15.78 5.66 13.82
CA ASN A 88 -17.05 5.94 14.48
C ASN A 88 -18.10 4.83 14.29
N SER A 89 -17.71 3.67 13.74
CA SER A 89 -18.59 2.56 13.40
C SER A 89 -19.65 2.87 12.33
N THR A 90 -19.43 3.90 11.52
CA THR A 90 -20.27 4.20 10.34
C THR A 90 -19.96 3.21 9.23
N ILE A 91 -20.98 2.52 8.74
CA ILE A 91 -20.83 1.55 7.64
C ILE A 91 -20.97 2.28 6.30
N TYR A 92 -19.95 2.17 5.46
CA TYR A 92 -19.90 2.79 4.14
C TYR A 92 -20.12 1.83 2.99
N TYR A 93 -19.74 0.57 3.19
CA TYR A 93 -19.97 -0.52 2.25
C TYR A 93 -20.26 -1.81 3.00
N THR A 94 -21.11 -2.65 2.43
CA THR A 94 -21.35 -4.02 2.86
C THR A 94 -21.37 -4.89 1.61
N SER A 95 -20.58 -5.95 1.60
CA SER A 95 -20.55 -6.88 0.49
C SER A 95 -21.77 -7.80 0.46
N ASN A 96 -21.93 -8.53 -0.64
CA ASN A 96 -22.73 -9.74 -0.62
C ASN A 96 -22.00 -10.84 0.20
N THR A 97 -22.73 -11.85 0.62
CA THR A 97 -22.16 -13.07 1.22
C THR A 97 -21.68 -14.03 0.12
N ILE A 98 -20.59 -14.75 0.38
CA ILE A 98 -20.21 -15.93 -0.39
C ILE A 98 -20.16 -17.10 0.58
N ASP A 99 -20.97 -18.11 0.30
CA ASP A 99 -21.26 -19.19 1.24
C ASP A 99 -20.21 -20.32 1.16
N ASP A 100 -20.07 -21.09 2.23
CA ASP A 100 -19.30 -22.35 2.31
C ASP A 100 -17.83 -22.23 1.86
N ILE A 101 -17.16 -21.14 2.22
CA ILE A 101 -15.79 -20.87 1.78
C ILE A 101 -14.82 -21.90 2.37
N SER A 102 -13.89 -22.39 1.54
CA SER A 102 -12.75 -23.20 1.93
C SER A 102 -11.42 -22.47 1.66
N TYR A 103 -10.30 -23.03 2.15
CA TYR A 103 -8.97 -22.46 1.89
C TYR A 103 -8.65 -22.29 0.40
N SER A 104 -9.19 -23.16 -0.48
CA SER A 104 -8.93 -23.07 -1.92
C SER A 104 -9.73 -21.99 -2.64
N ASP A 105 -10.72 -21.39 -1.98
CA ASP A 105 -11.55 -20.33 -2.57
C ASP A 105 -10.96 -18.93 -2.36
N LEU A 106 -9.88 -18.84 -1.57
CA LEU A 106 -9.11 -17.60 -1.41
C LEU A 106 -8.12 -17.40 -2.57
N PRO A 107 -7.89 -16.14 -3.03
CA PRO A 107 -8.49 -14.91 -2.52
C PRO A 107 -9.92 -14.67 -3.03
N ILE A 108 -10.75 -14.04 -2.19
CA ILE A 108 -12.12 -13.60 -2.54
C ILE A 108 -12.11 -12.12 -2.92
N GLU A 109 -12.69 -11.77 -4.06
CA GLU A 109 -12.79 -10.38 -4.52
C GLU A 109 -14.22 -9.82 -4.43
N TYR A 110 -14.36 -8.65 -3.81
CA TYR A 110 -15.58 -7.85 -3.80
C TYR A 110 -15.39 -6.54 -4.55
N ASN A 111 -16.32 -6.22 -5.45
CA ASN A 111 -16.37 -4.90 -6.08
C ASN A 111 -17.14 -3.94 -5.16
N SER A 112 -16.44 -3.00 -4.52
CA SER A 112 -17.07 -2.03 -3.62
C SER A 112 -17.42 -0.73 -4.34
N ARG A 113 -16.51 -0.23 -5.19
CA ARG A 113 -16.63 1.04 -5.92
C ARG A 113 -17.05 2.21 -5.02
N TYR A 114 -16.70 2.15 -3.74
CA TYR A 114 -17.12 3.13 -2.75
C TYR A 114 -16.24 4.37 -2.85
N LYS A 115 -16.84 5.55 -3.01
CA LYS A 115 -16.12 6.83 -3.03
C LYS A 115 -15.90 7.31 -1.60
N ILE A 116 -14.63 7.50 -1.22
CA ILE A 116 -14.27 8.08 0.06
C ILE A 116 -14.42 9.60 -0.02
N ASN A 117 -15.25 10.15 0.88
CA ASN A 117 -15.57 11.58 0.91
C ASN A 117 -14.83 12.35 2.00
N ASP A 118 -14.33 11.67 3.02
CA ASP A 118 -13.52 12.27 4.08
C ASP A 118 -12.16 11.60 4.16
N TRP A 119 -11.11 12.32 3.78
CA TRP A 119 -9.77 11.75 3.71
C TRP A 119 -9.06 11.78 5.07
N ASN A 120 -9.65 12.43 6.07
CA ASN A 120 -9.10 12.53 7.42
C ASN A 120 -9.53 11.38 8.32
N ASN A 121 -10.58 10.64 7.97
CA ASN A 121 -11.08 9.52 8.76
C ASN A 121 -10.16 8.31 8.64
N ASN A 122 -10.05 7.55 9.73
CA ASN A 122 -9.52 6.21 9.69
C ASN A 122 -10.63 5.22 9.33
N TYR A 123 -10.27 4.26 8.49
CA TYR A 123 -11.14 3.22 7.97
C TYR A 123 -10.55 1.85 8.25
N HIS A 124 -11.40 0.84 8.39
CA HIS A 124 -10.98 -0.56 8.48
C HIS A 124 -11.97 -1.47 7.77
N ILE A 125 -11.54 -2.70 7.51
CA ILE A 125 -12.40 -3.76 6.99
C ILE A 125 -12.77 -4.72 8.11
N GLU A 126 -14.06 -4.95 8.29
CA GLU A 126 -14.59 -5.99 9.17
C GLU A 126 -15.02 -7.19 8.32
N ILE A 127 -14.64 -8.39 8.75
CA ILE A 127 -14.99 -9.65 8.08
C ILE A 127 -15.88 -10.48 9.02
N PHE A 128 -16.97 -10.99 8.48
CA PHE A 128 -17.98 -11.74 9.20
C PHE A 128 -18.21 -13.11 8.57
N ASP A 129 -18.57 -14.06 9.43
CA ASP A 129 -19.29 -15.29 9.10
C ASP A 129 -20.79 -14.97 9.17
N ALA A 130 -21.48 -15.06 8.05
CA ALA A 130 -22.84 -14.59 7.88
C ALA A 130 -23.85 -15.74 8.02
N ASP A 131 -24.39 -15.93 9.22
CA ASP A 131 -25.42 -16.93 9.49
C ASP A 131 -26.85 -16.35 9.39
N LEU A 132 -27.85 -17.23 9.26
CA LEU A 132 -29.28 -16.91 9.22
C LEU A 132 -29.78 -16.18 10.47
N THR A 133 -29.11 -16.35 11.61
CA THR A 133 -29.56 -15.80 12.90
C THR A 133 -28.80 -14.56 13.33
N SER A 134 -27.48 -14.54 13.18
CA SER A 134 -26.63 -13.38 13.45
C SER A 134 -25.30 -13.56 12.74
N ASP A 135 -24.79 -12.47 12.17
CA ASP A 135 -23.40 -12.43 11.72
C ASP A 135 -22.46 -12.59 12.94
N GLU A 136 -21.44 -13.43 12.81
CA GLU A 136 -20.34 -13.54 13.77
C GLU A 136 -19.09 -12.84 13.20
N LEU A 137 -18.43 -12.01 14.00
CA LEU A 137 -17.21 -11.31 13.58
C LEU A 137 -16.03 -12.29 13.54
N ILE A 138 -15.43 -12.46 12.36
CA ILE A 138 -14.18 -13.22 12.16
C ILE A 138 -12.99 -12.36 12.59
N GLY A 139 -12.99 -11.10 12.16
CA GLY A 139 -12.03 -10.11 12.66
C GLY A 139 -12.01 -8.82 11.86
N ILE A 140 -11.06 -7.96 12.23
CA ILE A 140 -10.96 -6.57 11.78
C ILE A 140 -9.54 -6.35 11.28
N THR A 141 -9.34 -5.66 10.16
CA THR A 141 -7.99 -5.29 9.67
C THR A 141 -7.39 -4.14 10.48
N ASP A 142 -6.09 -3.87 10.32
CA ASP A 142 -5.53 -2.59 10.73
C ASP A 142 -6.25 -1.42 10.01
N GLU A 143 -6.24 -0.25 10.66
CA GLU A 143 -6.81 0.98 10.11
C GLU A 143 -5.97 1.56 8.96
N PHE A 144 -6.62 2.20 7.99
CA PHE A 144 -5.99 2.97 6.94
C PHE A 144 -6.61 4.37 6.81
N ASN A 145 -5.82 5.31 6.30
CA ASN A 145 -6.20 6.71 6.14
C ASN A 145 -5.73 7.22 4.77
N ILE A 146 -6.61 7.91 4.04
CA ILE A 146 -6.31 8.35 2.68
C ILE A 146 -5.25 9.44 2.65
N ASN A 147 -5.25 10.37 3.59
CA ASN A 147 -4.17 11.38 3.65
C ASN A 147 -2.80 10.74 3.86
N ILE A 148 -2.71 9.66 4.64
CA ILE A 148 -1.46 8.91 4.82
C ILE A 148 -1.07 8.21 3.51
N ALA A 149 -2.04 7.62 2.80
CA ALA A 149 -1.80 6.98 1.51
C ALA A 149 -1.28 7.98 0.45
N VAL A 150 -1.79 9.21 0.42
CA VAL A 150 -1.29 10.28 -0.47
C VAL A 150 0.19 10.57 -0.24
N LEU A 151 0.67 10.53 1.00
CA LEU A 151 2.10 10.71 1.32
C LEU A 151 2.99 9.59 0.74
N SER A 152 2.39 8.49 0.30
CA SER A 152 3.05 7.35 -0.34
C SER A 152 2.84 7.32 -1.86
N ASP A 153 2.66 8.48 -2.49
CA ASP A 153 2.53 8.64 -3.94
C ASP A 153 1.31 7.93 -4.54
N TYR A 154 0.12 8.18 -3.95
CA TYR A 154 -1.17 7.72 -4.47
C TYR A 154 -1.21 6.23 -4.85
N PRO A 155 -0.99 5.31 -3.89
CA PRO A 155 -0.88 3.89 -4.19
C PRO A 155 -2.19 3.33 -4.75
N ASP A 156 -2.09 2.44 -5.74
CA ASP A 156 -3.25 1.73 -6.32
C ASP A 156 -3.76 0.60 -5.42
N GLU A 157 -2.99 0.22 -4.40
CA GLU A 157 -3.34 -0.84 -3.45
C GLU A 157 -2.81 -0.57 -2.05
N LEU A 158 -3.57 -0.99 -1.05
CA LEU A 158 -3.14 -1.02 0.35
C LEU A 158 -3.34 -2.42 0.91
N GLU A 159 -2.28 -2.97 1.49
CA GLU A 159 -2.31 -4.24 2.21
C GLU A 159 -2.63 -3.96 3.69
N LEU A 160 -3.74 -4.52 4.16
CA LEU A 160 -4.25 -4.37 5.51
C LEU A 160 -4.15 -5.71 6.23
N VAL A 161 -3.27 -5.76 7.22
CA VAL A 161 -2.98 -6.99 7.98
C VAL A 161 -3.61 -6.86 9.35
N ASN A 162 -4.13 -7.95 9.92
CA ASN A 162 -4.25 -8.06 11.36
C ASN A 162 -3.45 -9.29 11.82
N THR A 163 -2.31 -9.00 12.42
CA THR A 163 -1.35 -10.03 12.85
C THR A 163 -1.85 -10.88 14.01
N THR A 164 -2.89 -10.44 14.74
CA THR A 164 -3.47 -11.19 15.85
C THR A 164 -4.53 -12.20 15.41
N SER A 165 -5.25 -11.91 14.32
CA SER A 165 -6.35 -12.74 13.81
C SER A 165 -6.00 -13.46 12.51
N THR A 166 -4.76 -13.38 12.01
CA THR A 166 -4.33 -14.00 10.73
C THR A 166 -5.18 -13.55 9.54
N ILE A 167 -5.62 -12.28 9.56
CA ILE A 167 -6.38 -11.68 8.48
C ILE A 167 -5.45 -10.88 7.58
N LEU A 168 -5.60 -11.08 6.27
CA LEU A 168 -4.91 -10.31 5.22
C LEU A 168 -5.93 -9.87 4.19
N VAL A 169 -6.05 -8.55 4.01
CA VAL A 169 -6.95 -7.93 3.04
C VAL A 169 -6.18 -6.93 2.21
N THR A 170 -6.28 -7.05 0.89
CA THR A 170 -5.77 -6.03 -0.04
C THR A 170 -6.94 -5.20 -0.53
N ILE A 171 -6.90 -3.88 -0.36
CA ILE A 171 -7.86 -2.98 -1.00
C ILE A 171 -7.24 -2.35 -2.23
N LYS A 172 -7.97 -2.34 -3.35
CA LYS A 172 -7.56 -1.61 -4.56
C LYS A 172 -8.19 -0.23 -4.57
N LEU A 173 -7.35 0.79 -4.68
CA LEU A 173 -7.74 2.17 -4.78
C LEU A 173 -7.77 2.60 -6.24
N LYS A 174 -8.64 3.56 -6.53
CA LYS A 174 -8.70 4.23 -7.81
C LYS A 174 -8.78 5.72 -7.60
N TRP A 175 -7.75 6.43 -8.05
CA TRP A 175 -7.63 7.87 -7.98
C TRP A 175 -8.24 8.52 -9.22
N GLU A 176 -8.97 9.62 -9.02
CA GLU A 176 -9.68 10.34 -10.07
C GLU A 176 -9.47 11.86 -9.89
N GLU A 177 -9.25 12.55 -11.00
CA GLU A 177 -9.16 14.03 -11.08
C GLU A 177 -10.52 14.69 -10.80
#